data_AF-A0A382ZLV1-F1
#
_entry.id   AF-A0A382ZLV1-F1
#
_cell.length_a   1.000
_cell.length_b   1.000
_cell.length_c   1.000
_cell.angle_alpha   90.00
_cell.angle_beta   90.00
_cell.angle_gamma   90.00
#
_symmetry.space_group_name_H-M   'P 1'
#
loop_
_entity.id
_entity.type
_entity.pdbx_description
1 polymer ?
#
loop_
_entity_poly.entity_id
_entity_poly.type
_entity_poly.pdbx_seq_one_letter_code
_entity_poly.pdbx_strand_id
1 'polypeptide(L)'
;MRYKTATQWGVYEVEVMDGQITDVQGISADPAPAPMANTLLDGIQHDQRIQRPAIRQGWLRGNNRDRARRGVDKFLDVPWDEALDIAAQELARVVAE
;
A
#
# COMPACT_ATOMS: atom_id res chain seq x y z
N MET A 1 7.99 -4.67 -21.81
CA MET A 1 9.25 -3.93 -21.57
C MET A 1 9.95 -4.54 -20.37
N ARG A 2 11.29 -4.48 -20.32
CA ARG A 2 12.06 -5.02 -19.19
C ARG A 2 12.75 -3.88 -18.43
N TYR A 3 12.61 -3.89 -17.11
CA TYR A 3 13.13 -2.88 -16.20
C TYR A 3 14.07 -3.51 -15.18
N LYS A 4 14.93 -2.71 -14.55
CA LYS A 4 15.69 -3.11 -13.38
C LYS A 4 15.15 -2.42 -12.14
N THR A 5 15.01 -3.18 -11.06
CA THR A 5 14.60 -2.66 -9.76
C THR A 5 15.41 -3.32 -8.65
N ALA A 6 15.36 -2.75 -7.44
CA ALA A 6 16.02 -3.29 -6.26
C ALA A 6 15.02 -3.38 -5.10
N THR A 7 15.20 -4.40 -4.26
CA THR A 7 14.46 -4.60 -3.02
C THR A 7 15.43 -4.92 -1.89
N GLN A 8 14.92 -5.13 -0.68
CA GLN A 8 15.71 -5.67 0.43
C GLN A 8 16.30 -7.08 0.17
N TRP A 9 15.86 -7.78 -0.88
CA TRP A 9 16.32 -9.12 -1.23
C TRP A 9 17.31 -9.17 -2.40
N GLY A 10 17.54 -8.07 -3.10
CA GLY A 10 18.48 -8.02 -4.23
C GLY A 10 18.05 -7.12 -5.38
N VAL A 11 18.75 -7.24 -6.50
CA VAL A 11 18.48 -6.52 -7.75
C VAL A 11 17.89 -7.49 -8.78
N TYR A 12 16.84 -7.07 -9.44
CA TYR A 12 16.04 -7.93 -10.32
C TYR A 12 15.72 -7.26 -11.65
N GLU A 13 15.57 -8.09 -12.69
CA GLU A 13 14.93 -7.71 -13.94
C GLU A 13 13.44 -8.04 -13.87
N VAL A 14 12.60 -7.07 -14.21
CA VAL A 14 11.14 -7.17 -14.14
C VAL A 14 10.59 -6.97 -15.54
N GLU A 15 9.82 -7.93 -16.01
CA GLU A 15 9.08 -7.83 -17.27
C GLU A 15 7.68 -7.26 -17.03
N VAL A 16 7.31 -6.28 -17.84
CA VAL A 16 6.00 -5.63 -17.80
C VAL A 16 5.33 -5.70 -19.16
N MET A 17 4.11 -6.22 -19.20
CA MET A 17 3.24 -6.27 -20.38
C MET A 17 1.88 -5.70 -20.00
N ASP A 18 1.32 -4.82 -20.83
CA ASP A 18 0.01 -4.19 -20.61
C ASP A 18 -0.17 -3.55 -19.22
N GLY A 19 0.92 -2.99 -18.69
CA GLY A 19 0.94 -2.34 -17.38
C GLY A 19 1.01 -3.31 -16.18
N GLN A 20 1.12 -4.61 -16.41
CA GLN A 20 1.22 -5.65 -15.37
C GLN A 20 2.62 -6.25 -15.35
N ILE A 21 3.12 -6.59 -14.17
CA ILE A 21 4.35 -7.38 -14.04
C ILE A 21 4.01 -8.82 -14.39
N THR A 22 4.74 -9.40 -15.35
CA THR A 22 4.50 -10.75 -15.84
C THR A 22 5.63 -11.72 -15.51
N ASP A 23 6.82 -11.21 -15.23
CA ASP A 23 7.97 -12.03 -14.82
C ASP A 23 8.98 -11.22 -13.97
N VAL A 24 9.70 -11.92 -13.10
CA VAL A 24 10.73 -11.36 -12.22
C VAL A 24 11.91 -12.32 -12.16
N GLN A 25 13.09 -11.86 -12.57
CA GLN A 25 14.30 -12.68 -12.61
C GLN A 25 15.47 -12.01 -11.89
N GLY A 26 16.35 -12.81 -11.31
CA GLY A 26 17.64 -12.32 -10.81
C GLY A 26 18.50 -11.77 -11.94
N ILE A 27 19.32 -10.75 -11.66
CA ILE A 27 20.32 -10.29 -12.62
C ILE A 27 21.48 -11.29 -12.73
N SER A 28 22.14 -11.33 -13.89
CA SER A 28 23.28 -12.23 -14.13
C SER A 28 24.49 -11.97 -13.22
N ALA A 29 24.61 -10.77 -12.65
CA ALA A 29 25.69 -10.43 -11.74
C ALA A 29 25.48 -10.97 -10.31
N ASP A 30 24.27 -11.42 -9.98
CA ASP A 30 23.96 -12.05 -8.71
C ASP A 30 24.06 -13.57 -8.86
N PRO A 31 25.06 -14.23 -8.24
CA PRO A 31 25.25 -15.67 -8.38
C PRO A 31 24.22 -16.49 -7.60
N ALA A 32 23.45 -15.88 -6.69
CA ALA A 32 22.45 -16.56 -5.88
C ALA A 32 21.22 -15.66 -5.61
N PRO A 33 20.43 -15.31 -6.65
CA PRO A 33 19.29 -14.42 -6.50
C PRO A 33 18.26 -14.99 -5.52
N ALA A 34 17.85 -14.18 -4.54
CA ALA A 34 16.87 -14.62 -3.56
C ALA A 34 15.50 -14.87 -4.22
N PRO A 35 14.83 -16.02 -3.95
CA PRO A 35 13.57 -16.39 -4.58
C PRO A 35 12.38 -15.52 -4.14
N MET A 36 12.56 -14.71 -3.09
CA MET A 36 11.55 -13.77 -2.58
C MET A 36 11.17 -12.69 -3.60
N ALA A 37 11.96 -12.51 -4.66
CA ALA A 37 11.65 -11.63 -5.79
C ALA A 37 10.28 -11.90 -6.40
N ASN A 38 9.83 -13.17 -6.41
CA ASN A 38 8.54 -13.56 -6.95
C ASN A 38 7.36 -12.89 -6.23
N THR A 39 7.56 -12.41 -5.00
CA THR A 39 6.56 -11.62 -4.28
C THR A 39 6.22 -10.29 -4.97
N LEU A 40 7.06 -9.81 -5.90
CA LEU A 40 6.78 -8.60 -6.68
C LEU A 40 5.66 -8.82 -7.71
N LEU A 41 5.43 -10.06 -8.16
CA LEU A 41 4.30 -10.40 -9.03
C LEU A 41 2.98 -10.06 -8.32
N ASP A 42 2.83 -10.59 -7.09
CA ASP A 42 1.60 -10.44 -6.32
C ASP A 42 1.55 -9.10 -5.56
N GLY A 43 2.66 -8.59 -5.04
CA GLY A 43 2.68 -7.48 -4.06
C GLY A 43 2.07 -6.16 -4.56
N ILE A 44 2.04 -5.95 -5.88
CA ILE A 44 1.39 -4.79 -6.50
C ILE A 44 0.04 -5.11 -7.16
N GLN A 45 -0.25 -6.38 -7.47
CA GLN A 45 -1.40 -6.80 -8.28
C GLN A 45 -2.46 -7.57 -7.48
N HIS A 46 -2.14 -8.05 -6.28
CA HIS A 46 -3.02 -8.90 -5.48
C HIS A 46 -4.28 -8.16 -5.04
N ASP A 47 -5.42 -8.87 -4.97
CA ASP A 47 -6.74 -8.32 -4.64
C ASP A 47 -6.81 -7.68 -3.23
N GLN A 48 -5.88 -8.05 -2.34
CA GLN A 48 -5.77 -7.44 -1.00
C GLN A 48 -4.99 -6.12 -0.99
N ARG A 49 -4.49 -5.65 -2.13
CA ARG A 49 -3.80 -4.36 -2.22
C ARG A 49 -4.79 -3.23 -1.92
N ILE A 50 -4.42 -2.35 -0.98
CA ILE A 50 -5.20 -1.15 -0.67
C ILE A 50 -5.15 -0.22 -1.89
N GLN A 51 -6.30 0.00 -2.54
CA GLN A 51 -6.43 0.74 -3.79
C GLN A 51 -6.69 2.23 -3.61
N ARG A 52 -7.27 2.64 -2.47
CA ARG A 52 -7.65 4.03 -2.20
C ARG A 52 -7.66 4.33 -0.70
N PRO A 53 -7.64 5.61 -0.30
CA PRO A 53 -7.81 6.00 1.10
C PRO A 53 -9.15 5.51 1.62
N ALA A 54 -9.14 5.01 2.86
CA ALA A 54 -10.35 4.56 3.52
C ALA A 54 -10.29 4.90 5.00
N ILE A 55 -11.43 5.35 5.55
CA ILE A 55 -11.57 5.74 6.94
C ILE A 55 -12.62 4.86 7.59
N ARG A 56 -12.33 4.42 8.82
CA ARG A 56 -13.26 3.60 9.60
C ARG A 56 -14.60 4.32 9.77
N GLN A 57 -15.70 3.66 9.41
CA GLN A 57 -17.05 4.24 9.38
C GLN A 57 -17.44 4.92 10.71
N GLY A 58 -17.25 4.24 11.83
CA GLY A 58 -17.58 4.81 13.15
C GLY A 58 -16.67 5.97 13.58
N TRP A 59 -15.49 6.12 12.95
CA TRP A 59 -14.64 7.30 13.16
C TRP A 59 -15.11 8.47 12.30
N LEU A 60 -15.39 8.21 11.01
CA LEU A 60 -15.78 9.25 10.05
C LEU A 60 -17.16 9.86 10.36
N ARG A 61 -18.12 9.05 10.81
CA ARG A 61 -19.49 9.48 11.11
C ARG A 61 -19.75 9.73 12.59
N GLY A 62 -18.87 9.24 13.45
CA GLY A 62 -19.05 9.32 14.90
C GLY A 62 -18.54 10.64 15.46
N ASN A 63 -19.14 11.08 16.55
CA ASN A 63 -18.76 12.30 17.26
C ASN A 63 -17.72 12.08 18.38
N ASN A 64 -17.38 10.83 18.72
CA ASN A 64 -16.61 10.53 19.94
C ASN A 64 -15.37 9.65 19.73
N ARG A 65 -14.84 9.56 18.50
CA ARG A 65 -13.61 8.77 18.19
C ARG A 65 -13.60 7.36 18.82
N ASP A 66 -14.78 6.73 18.92
CA ASP A 66 -14.98 5.51 19.70
C ASP A 66 -13.99 4.42 19.28
N ARG A 67 -13.31 3.82 20.24
CA ARG A 67 -12.25 2.82 20.02
C ARG A 67 -12.79 1.39 20.05
N ALA A 68 -14.00 1.17 20.57
CA ALA A 68 -14.54 -0.16 20.82
C ALA A 68 -14.70 -1.01 19.54
N ARG A 69 -14.88 -0.36 18.40
CA ARG A 69 -15.12 -1.01 17.10
C ARG A 69 -13.86 -1.23 16.26
N ARG A 70 -12.66 -0.82 16.73
CA ARG A 70 -11.40 -1.02 15.97
C ARG A 70 -11.18 -2.52 15.68
N GLY A 71 -10.80 -2.85 14.45
CA GLY A 71 -10.56 -4.23 14.00
C GLY A 71 -11.79 -4.99 13.51
N VAL A 72 -13.02 -4.51 13.78
CA VAL A 72 -14.28 -5.18 13.38
C VAL A 72 -15.26 -4.26 12.66
N ASP A 73 -14.87 -3.01 12.42
CA ASP A 73 -15.71 -2.01 11.78
C ASP A 73 -15.49 -1.96 10.27
N LYS A 74 -16.48 -1.41 9.56
CA LYS A 74 -16.38 -1.17 8.12
C LYS A 74 -15.47 0.01 7.84
N PHE A 75 -14.79 -0.04 6.70
CA PHE A 75 -14.06 1.09 6.14
C PHE A 75 -14.89 1.68 5.00
N LEU A 76 -14.90 3.01 4.93
CA LEU A 76 -15.51 3.75 3.85
C LEU A 76 -14.40 4.39 3.04
N ASP A 77 -14.42 4.17 1.73
CA ASP A 77 -13.51 4.83 0.82
C ASP A 77 -13.82 6.33 0.75
N VAL A 78 -12.77 7.13 0.68
CA VAL A 78 -12.87 8.59 0.56
C VAL A 78 -11.89 9.10 -0.51
N PRO A 79 -12.16 10.27 -1.11
CA PRO A 79 -11.18 11.00 -1.92
C PRO A 79 -9.87 11.31 -1.16
N TRP A 80 -8.79 11.51 -1.91
CA TRP A 80 -7.46 11.80 -1.34
C TRP A 80 -7.40 13.16 -0.63
N ASP A 81 -8.01 14.18 -1.20
CA ASP A 81 -8.14 15.51 -0.60
C ASP A 81 -8.88 15.43 0.73
N GLU A 82 -10.02 14.74 0.78
CA GLU A 82 -10.76 14.53 2.03
C GLU A 82 -9.93 13.78 3.08
N ALA A 83 -9.24 12.69 2.71
CA ALA A 83 -8.40 11.93 3.63
C ALA A 83 -7.25 12.78 4.22
N LEU A 84 -6.61 13.59 3.38
CA LEU A 84 -5.50 14.44 3.79
C LEU A 84 -5.98 15.60 4.67
N ASP A 85 -7.10 16.24 4.32
CA ASP A 85 -7.69 17.32 5.12
C ASP A 85 -8.08 16.83 6.52
N ILE A 86 -8.70 15.65 6.61
CA ILE A 86 -9.05 15.01 7.88
C ILE A 86 -7.79 14.75 8.71
N ALA A 87 -6.74 14.18 8.12
CA ALA A 87 -5.49 13.91 8.83
C ALA A 87 -4.83 15.19 9.33
N ALA A 88 -4.79 16.23 8.49
CA ALA A 88 -4.23 17.54 8.83
C ALA A 88 -5.00 18.22 9.97
N GLN A 89 -6.33 18.21 9.93
CA GLN A 89 -7.18 18.76 10.98
C GLN A 89 -6.95 18.06 12.32
N GLU A 90 -6.86 16.72 12.32
CA GLU A 90 -6.62 15.96 13.54
C GLU A 90 -5.21 16.21 14.12
N LEU A 91 -4.19 16.32 13.26
CA LEU A 91 -2.85 16.70 13.68
C LEU A 91 -2.83 18.11 14.29
N ALA A 92 -3.44 19.10 13.61
CA ALA A 92 -3.51 20.47 14.09
C ALA A 92 -4.20 20.57 15.46
N ARG A 93 -5.31 19.83 15.65
CA ARG A 93 -6.00 19.78 16.93
C ARG A 93 -5.14 19.17 18.04
N VAL A 94 -4.44 18.06 17.80
CA VAL A 94 -3.55 17.44 18.81
C VAL A 94 -2.40 18.38 19.19
N VAL A 95 -1.84 19.10 18.23
CA VAL A 95 -0.75 20.06 18.48
C VAL A 95 -1.23 21.26 19.30
N ALA A 96 -2.49 21.65 19.17
CA ALA A 96 -3.08 22.76 19.91
C ALA A 96 -3.55 22.39 21.34
N GLU A 97 -3.53 21.11 21.71
CA GLU A 97 -3.81 20.60 23.07
C GLU A 97 -2.57 20.64 23.97
#